data_AF-A0AAW1ISQ2-F1
#
_entry.id   AF-A0AAW1ISQ2-F1
#
_cell.length_a   1.000
_cell.length_b   1.000
_cell.length_c   1.000
_cell.angle_alpha   90.00
_cell.angle_beta   90.00
_cell.angle_gamma   90.00
#
_symmetry.space_group_name_H-M   'P 1'
#
loop_
_entity.id
_entity.type
_entity.pdbx_description
1 polymer ?
#
loop_
_entity_poly.entity_id
_entity_poly.type
_entity_poly.pdbx_seq_one_letter_code
_entity_poly.pdbx_strand_id
1 'polypeptide(L)'
;MAIPNEMLAALIEQQAKAIKLLNEQLQSTKPNTINIPWPAPLDIERGDISQNFENFVLSWKDYMVASDMDKWPSSDEDKKIKTFFTALGSSALTKYNRFQLTAEEQRNIDTVIEAIRKKLSSKKNVIYDRAMFNSCNQENDSFDEYLLTR
;
A
#
# COMPACT_ATOMS: atom_id res chain seq x y z
N MET A 1 19.01 21.65 56.21
CA MET A 1 20.00 20.61 55.84
C MET A 1 20.46 20.95 54.43
N ALA A 2 21.63 21.57 54.27
CA ALA A 2 22.16 21.91 52.95
C ALA A 2 22.63 20.61 52.27
N ILE A 3 22.23 20.40 51.02
CA ILE A 3 22.73 19.26 50.24
C ILE A 3 24.26 19.41 50.18
N PRO A 4 25.04 18.39 50.58
CA PRO A 4 26.49 18.45 50.53
C PRO A 4 26.95 18.75 49.09
N ASN A 5 27.92 19.63 48.94
CA ASN A 5 28.39 20.11 47.63
C ASN A 5 28.81 18.96 46.68
N GLU A 6 29.29 17.84 47.24
CA GLU A 6 29.63 16.62 46.48
C GLU A 6 28.41 15.91 45.89
N MET A 7 27.27 15.88 46.60
CA MET A 7 26.02 15.31 46.07
C MET A 7 25.47 16.15 44.91
N LEU A 8 25.63 17.47 44.98
CA LEU A 8 25.22 18.37 43.91
C LEU A 8 26.05 18.14 42.64
N ALA A 9 27.37 17.95 42.79
CA ALA A 9 28.26 17.63 41.67
C ALA A 9 27.92 16.28 41.01
N ALA A 10 27.65 15.25 41.81
CA ALA A 10 27.26 13.93 41.31
C ALA A 10 25.94 13.95 40.51
N LEU A 11 24.97 14.75 40.97
CA LEU A 11 23.68 14.91 40.27
C LEU A 11 23.85 15.59 38.91
N ILE A 12 24.71 16.61 38.84
CA ILE A 12 25.02 17.32 37.59
C ILE A 12 25.71 16.38 36.60
N GLU A 13 26.64 15.55 37.07
CA GLU A 13 27.33 14.58 36.21
C GLU A 13 26.38 13.49 35.68
N GLN A 14 25.45 13.02 36.52
CA GLN A 14 24.41 12.07 36.12
C GLN A 14 23.48 12.67 35.06
N GLN A 15 23.07 13.94 35.22
CA GLN A 15 22.26 14.64 34.23
C GLN A 15 23.01 14.84 32.90
N ALA A 16 24.30 15.19 32.95
CA ALA A 16 25.13 15.34 31.75
C ALA A 16 25.27 14.02 30.96
N LYS A 17 25.44 12.89 31.66
CA LYS A 17 25.45 11.55 31.04
C LYS A 17 24.11 11.21 30.41
N ALA A 18 22.99 11.50 31.07
CA ALA A 18 21.65 11.26 30.52
C ALA A 18 21.39 12.09 29.25
N ILE A 19 21.78 13.37 29.25
CA ILE A 19 21.65 14.26 28.08
C ILE A 19 22.52 13.76 26.93
N LYS A 20 23.75 13.31 27.22
CA LYS A 20 24.64 12.76 26.20
C LYS A 20 24.07 11.49 25.56
N LEU A 21 23.56 10.57 26.38
CA LEU A 21 22.90 9.35 25.90
C LEU A 21 21.68 9.69 25.03
N LEU A 22 20.84 10.64 25.45
CA LEU A 22 19.69 11.08 24.66
C LEU A 22 20.11 11.66 23.30
N ASN A 23 21.18 12.46 23.26
CA ASN A 23 21.69 13.05 22.03
C ASN A 23 22.35 12.01 21.09
N GLU A 24 23.05 11.01 21.63
CA GLU A 24 23.59 9.89 20.84
C GLU A 24 22.46 9.07 20.21
N GLN A 25 21.37 8.83 20.95
CA GLN A 25 20.17 8.17 20.42
C GLN A 25 19.53 8.99 19.28
N LEU A 26 19.42 10.32 19.45
CA LEU A 26 18.88 11.24 18.43
C LEU A 26 19.77 11.42 17.19
N GLN A 27 21.09 11.26 17.32
CA GLN A 27 22.02 11.34 16.19
C GLN A 27 22.04 10.07 15.32
N SER A 28 21.69 8.91 15.89
CA SER A 28 21.52 7.66 15.13
C SER A 28 20.28 7.68 14.22
N THR A 29 19.32 8.57 14.50
CA THR A 29 18.10 8.76 13.71
C THR A 29 18.25 9.93 12.74
N LYS A 30 19.25 9.90 11.86
CA LYS A 30 19.12 10.68 10.62
C LYS A 30 18.15 9.90 9.74
N PRO A 31 16.95 10.43 9.41
CA PRO A 31 16.07 9.72 8.49
C PRO A 31 16.82 9.63 7.16
N ASN A 32 17.13 8.41 6.73
CA ASN A 32 17.53 8.17 5.35
C ASN A 32 16.33 8.63 4.50
N THR A 33 16.44 9.80 3.87
CA THR A 33 15.40 10.32 2.99
C THR A 33 15.46 9.54 1.69
N ILE A 34 14.86 8.34 1.69
CA ILE A 34 14.64 7.56 0.48
C ILE A 34 13.44 8.21 -0.23
N ASN A 35 13.65 8.70 -1.44
CA ASN A 35 12.56 9.19 -2.28
C ASN A 35 11.82 7.98 -2.86
N ILE A 36 10.69 7.62 -2.24
CA ILE A 36 9.88 6.48 -2.65
C ILE A 36 8.96 6.94 -3.79
N PRO A 37 9.03 6.32 -4.97
CA PRO A 37 8.17 6.71 -6.09
C PRO A 37 6.70 6.43 -5.77
N TRP A 38 5.82 7.32 -6.22
CA TRP A 38 4.39 7.11 -6.09
C TRP A 38 3.94 5.90 -6.91
N PRO A 39 3.01 5.05 -6.41
CA PRO A 39 2.53 3.89 -7.15
C PRO A 39 1.90 4.27 -8.48
N ALA A 40 2.06 3.39 -9.48
CA ALA A 40 1.36 3.56 -10.75
C ALA A 40 -0.16 3.45 -10.54
N PRO A 41 -0.98 4.32 -11.15
CA PRO A 41 -2.43 4.26 -11.02
C PRO A 41 -2.99 2.98 -11.67
N LEU A 42 -4.19 2.58 -11.26
CA LEU A 42 -4.86 1.41 -11.82
C LEU A 42 -5.24 1.66 -13.29
N ASP A 43 -4.71 0.82 -14.18
CA ASP A 43 -5.13 0.81 -15.59
C ASP A 43 -6.50 0.11 -15.72
N ILE A 44 -7.49 0.89 -16.14
CA ILE A 44 -8.88 0.44 -16.34
C ILE A 44 -9.29 0.42 -17.82
N GLU A 45 -8.38 0.82 -18.71
CA GLU A 45 -8.64 1.00 -20.14
C GLU A 45 -8.11 -0.19 -20.96
N ARG A 46 -7.01 -0.83 -20.51
CA ARG A 46 -6.34 -1.89 -21.26
C ARG A 46 -6.34 -3.22 -20.48
N GLY A 47 -6.61 -4.33 -21.16
CA GLY A 47 -6.45 -5.69 -20.60
C GLY A 47 -7.53 -6.09 -19.57
N ASP A 48 -7.25 -7.18 -18.84
CA ASP A 48 -8.11 -7.64 -17.74
C ASP A 48 -7.92 -6.76 -16.51
N ILE A 49 -8.95 -5.97 -16.20
CA ILE A 49 -8.97 -5.06 -15.06
C ILE A 49 -8.72 -5.81 -13.73
N SER A 50 -9.14 -7.07 -13.63
CA SER A 50 -8.92 -7.89 -12.44
C SER A 50 -7.44 -8.16 -12.24
N GLN A 51 -6.73 -8.53 -13.32
CA GLN A 51 -5.29 -8.76 -13.29
C GLN A 51 -4.52 -7.46 -13.04
N ASN A 52 -4.93 -6.36 -13.68
CA ASN A 52 -4.34 -5.04 -13.43
C ASN A 52 -4.52 -4.60 -11.98
N PHE A 53 -5.66 -4.92 -11.37
CA PHE A 53 -5.91 -4.64 -9.97
C PHE A 53 -5.00 -5.46 -9.04
N GLU A 54 -4.76 -6.74 -9.32
CA GLU A 54 -3.80 -7.53 -8.55
C GLU A 54 -2.37 -6.97 -8.67
N ASN A 55 -1.96 -6.58 -9.87
CA ASN A 55 -0.66 -5.94 -10.09
C ASN A 55 -0.54 -4.62 -9.32
N PHE A 56 -1.61 -3.82 -9.30
CA PHE A 56 -1.67 -2.60 -8.50
C PHE A 56 -1.59 -2.89 -7.00
N VAL A 57 -2.31 -3.90 -6.49
CA VAL A 57 -2.27 -4.29 -5.07
C VAL A 57 -0.87 -4.73 -4.66
N LEU A 58 -0.16 -5.47 -5.51
CA LEU A 58 1.25 -5.83 -5.26
C LEU A 58 2.13 -4.58 -5.15
N SER A 59 2.06 -3.69 -6.14
CA SER A 59 2.82 -2.43 -6.11
C SER A 59 2.47 -1.55 -4.90
N TRP A 60 1.20 -1.53 -4.49
CA TRP A 60 0.74 -0.82 -3.31
C TRP A 60 1.32 -1.41 -2.01
N LYS A 61 1.37 -2.74 -1.89
CA LYS A 61 1.97 -3.42 -0.73
C LYS A 61 3.46 -3.11 -0.63
N ASP A 62 4.18 -3.15 -1.74
CA ASP A 62 5.61 -2.79 -1.76
C ASP A 62 5.80 -1.34 -1.35
N TYR A 63 4.96 -0.43 -1.85
CA TYR A 63 4.98 0.97 -1.46
C TYR A 63 4.71 1.16 0.04
N MET A 64 3.75 0.43 0.62
CA MET A 64 3.45 0.53 2.05
C MET A 64 4.65 0.11 2.91
N VAL A 65 5.33 -0.98 2.55
CA VAL A 65 6.53 -1.44 3.25
C VAL A 65 7.68 -0.45 3.07
N ALA A 66 7.88 0.06 1.85
CA ALA A 66 8.94 1.03 1.57
C ALA A 66 8.74 2.35 2.33
N SER A 67 7.49 2.78 2.53
CA SER A 67 7.12 4.04 3.20
C SER A 67 6.84 3.88 4.70
N ASP A 68 7.07 2.70 5.27
CA ASP A 68 6.74 2.34 6.64
C ASP A 68 5.26 2.56 7.01
N MET A 69 4.35 2.63 6.02
CA MET A 69 2.89 2.72 6.24
C MET A 69 2.30 1.44 6.83
N ASP A 70 3.04 0.34 6.81
CA ASP A 70 2.72 -0.89 7.53
C ASP A 70 2.85 -0.72 9.05
N LYS A 71 3.75 0.17 9.50
CA LYS A 71 4.04 0.44 10.92
C LYS A 71 3.20 1.57 11.52
N TRP A 72 2.36 2.21 10.71
CA TRP A 72 1.51 3.31 11.18
C TRP A 72 0.53 2.82 12.26
N PRO A 73 0.24 3.66 13.27
CA PRO A 73 -0.72 3.30 14.30
C PRO A 73 -2.14 3.19 13.71
N SER A 74 -3.00 2.37 14.32
CA SER A 74 -4.37 2.15 13.85
C SER A 74 -5.23 3.42 13.79
N SER A 75 -4.83 4.50 14.48
CA SER A 75 -5.46 5.82 14.38
C SER A 75 -5.29 6.49 13.01
N ASP A 76 -4.30 6.07 12.22
CA ASP A 76 -4.00 6.61 10.89
C ASP A 76 -4.53 5.71 9.75
N GLU A 77 -5.32 4.68 10.07
CA GLU A 77 -5.89 3.76 9.08
C GLU A 77 -6.79 4.50 8.08
N ASP A 78 -7.57 5.47 8.54
CA ASP A 78 -8.36 6.35 7.66
C ASP A 78 -7.47 7.06 6.62
N LYS A 79 -6.32 7.60 7.06
CA LYS A 79 -5.38 8.28 6.15
C LYS A 79 -4.82 7.29 5.14
N LYS A 80 -4.42 6.09 5.58
CA LYS A 80 -3.93 5.01 4.73
C LYS A 80 -4.95 4.63 3.65
N ILE A 81 -6.22 4.51 4.03
CA ILE A 81 -7.33 4.25 3.10
C ILE A 81 -7.50 5.40 2.10
N LYS A 82 -7.48 6.67 2.54
CA LYS A 82 -7.56 7.82 1.62
C LYS A 82 -6.36 7.89 0.67
N THR A 83 -5.16 7.60 1.14
CA THR A 83 -3.94 7.53 0.31
C THR A 83 -4.05 6.44 -0.74
N PHE A 84 -4.58 5.25 -0.37
CA PHE A 84 -4.85 4.18 -1.32
C PHE A 84 -5.82 4.61 -2.43
N PHE A 85 -6.93 5.29 -2.08
CA PHE A 85 -7.84 5.83 -3.08
C PHE A 85 -7.19 6.89 -3.98
N THR A 86 -6.27 7.68 -3.44
CA THR A 86 -5.50 8.64 -4.23
C THR A 86 -4.55 7.93 -5.19
N ALA A 87 -3.92 6.84 -4.75
CA ALA A 87 -3.00 6.03 -5.56
C ALA A 87 -3.70 5.27 -6.70
N LEU A 88 -4.95 4.84 -6.48
CA LEU A 88 -5.80 4.22 -7.51
C LEU A 88 -5.97 5.08 -8.78
N GLY A 89 -5.92 6.41 -8.64
CA GLY A 89 -6.06 7.35 -9.74
C GLY A 89 -7.50 7.78 -10.05
N SER A 90 -7.65 8.94 -10.68
CA SER A 90 -8.94 9.59 -10.94
C SER A 90 -9.87 8.81 -11.88
N SER A 91 -9.31 8.12 -12.88
CA SER A 91 -10.07 7.31 -13.83
C SER A 91 -10.77 6.15 -13.11
N ALA A 92 -10.04 5.44 -12.23
CA ALA A 92 -10.59 4.35 -11.44
C ALA A 92 -11.65 4.88 -10.47
N LEU A 93 -11.36 5.97 -9.76
CA LEU A 93 -12.33 6.60 -8.85
C LEU A 93 -13.62 7.05 -9.55
N THR A 94 -13.55 7.51 -10.79
CA THR A 94 -14.75 7.93 -11.54
C THR A 94 -15.56 6.73 -12.01
N LYS A 95 -14.92 5.73 -12.62
CA LYS A 95 -15.57 4.50 -13.10
C LYS A 95 -16.18 3.70 -11.95
N TYR A 96 -15.51 3.75 -10.80
CA TYR A 96 -15.90 3.06 -9.58
C TYR A 96 -16.30 4.00 -8.45
N ASN A 97 -16.83 5.19 -8.75
CA ASN A 97 -17.47 6.09 -7.76
C ASN A 97 -18.69 5.42 -7.08
N ARG A 98 -19.00 4.19 -7.51
CA ARG A 98 -19.96 3.23 -6.98
C ARG A 98 -19.35 2.15 -6.07
N PHE A 99 -18.08 2.20 -5.69
CA PHE A 99 -17.57 1.19 -4.75
C PHE A 99 -18.35 1.18 -3.44
N GLN A 100 -19.04 2.29 -3.09
CA GLN A 100 -20.02 2.42 -1.99
C GLN A 100 -19.74 1.41 -0.89
N LEU A 101 -18.52 1.51 -0.35
CA LEU A 101 -18.06 0.61 0.68
C LEU A 101 -18.79 1.00 1.96
N THR A 102 -19.29 0.01 2.68
CA THR A 102 -19.91 0.25 3.97
C THR A 102 -18.85 0.73 4.98
N ALA A 103 -19.30 1.31 6.09
CA ALA A 103 -18.39 1.68 7.17
C ALA A 103 -17.61 0.46 7.72
N GLU A 104 -18.20 -0.74 7.64
CA GLU A 104 -17.53 -1.99 8.02
C GLU A 104 -16.44 -2.39 7.02
N GLU A 105 -16.67 -2.20 5.73
CA GLU A 105 -15.69 -2.48 4.68
C GLU A 105 -14.54 -1.47 4.66
N GLN A 106 -14.74 -0.27 5.21
CA GLN A 106 -13.72 0.77 5.40
C GLN A 106 -12.99 0.67 6.75
N ARG A 107 -13.13 -0.45 7.47
CA ARG A 107 -12.48 -0.63 8.78
C ARG A 107 -10.97 -0.71 8.70
N ASN A 108 -10.43 -1.39 7.67
CA ASN A 108 -9.00 -1.46 7.41
C ASN A 108 -8.72 -1.56 5.90
N ILE A 109 -7.47 -1.37 5.51
CA ILE A 109 -7.06 -1.39 4.12
C ILE A 109 -7.31 -2.75 3.46
N ASP A 110 -7.15 -3.86 4.19
CA ASP A 110 -7.33 -5.20 3.66
C ASP A 110 -8.80 -5.46 3.29
N THR A 111 -9.75 -5.06 4.14
CA THR A 111 -11.20 -5.19 3.84
C THR A 111 -11.59 -4.34 2.65
N VAL A 112 -11.00 -3.16 2.49
CA VAL A 112 -11.20 -2.31 1.31
C VAL A 112 -10.71 -3.01 0.05
N ILE A 113 -9.51 -3.58 0.07
CA ILE A 113 -8.94 -4.31 -1.07
C ILE A 113 -9.81 -5.51 -1.46
N GLU A 114 -10.23 -6.33 -0.48
CA GLU A 114 -11.09 -7.49 -0.74
C GLU A 114 -12.48 -7.10 -1.27
N ALA A 115 -13.08 -6.04 -0.72
CA ALA A 115 -14.36 -5.55 -1.19
C ALA A 115 -14.28 -5.06 -2.65
N ILE A 116 -13.21 -4.35 -3.00
CA ILE A 116 -12.94 -3.93 -4.38
C ILE A 116 -12.72 -5.15 -5.29
N ARG A 117 -11.88 -6.11 -4.87
CA ARG A 117 -11.62 -7.35 -5.61
C ARG A 117 -12.91 -8.11 -5.95
N LYS A 118 -13.81 -8.24 -4.97
CA LYS A 118 -15.11 -8.89 -5.15
C LYS A 118 -15.98 -8.17 -6.18
N LYS A 119 -16.00 -6.83 -6.15
CA LYS A 119 -16.77 -6.01 -7.09
C LYS A 119 -16.21 -6.08 -8.51
N LEU A 120 -14.89 -6.16 -8.66
CA LEU A 120 -14.23 -6.34 -9.96
C LEU A 120 -14.50 -7.73 -10.54
N SER A 121 -14.43 -8.77 -9.71
CA SER A 121 -14.65 -10.17 -10.11
C SER A 121 -16.10 -10.45 -10.53
N SER A 122 -17.09 -9.79 -9.91
CA SER A 122 -18.52 -10.02 -10.17
C SER A 122 -18.98 -9.66 -11.59
N LYS A 123 -18.14 -8.99 -12.41
CA LYS A 123 -18.51 -8.53 -13.76
C LYS A 123 -17.99 -9.39 -14.92
N LYS A 124 -17.26 -10.49 -14.67
CA LYS A 124 -16.79 -11.35 -15.78
C LYS A 124 -17.97 -12.06 -16.44
N ASN A 125 -18.19 -11.79 -17.72
CA ASN A 125 -19.23 -12.45 -18.49
C ASN A 125 -18.69 -13.77 -19.03
N VAL A 126 -18.96 -14.85 -18.32
CA VAL A 126 -18.50 -16.21 -18.66
C VAL A 126 -18.91 -16.63 -20.07
N ILE A 127 -20.05 -16.16 -20.60
CA ILE A 127 -20.49 -16.48 -21.97
C ILE A 127 -19.57 -15.80 -22.98
N TYR A 128 -19.24 -14.54 -22.74
CA TYR A 128 -18.30 -13.79 -23.57
C TYR A 128 -16.92 -14.42 -23.54
N ASP A 129 -16.39 -14.74 -22.35
CA ASP A 129 -15.07 -15.36 -22.19
C ASP A 129 -14.99 -16.71 -22.91
N ARG A 130 -16.04 -17.55 -22.78
CA ARG A 130 -16.13 -18.82 -23.52
C ARG A 130 -16.20 -18.63 -25.02
N ALA A 131 -16.95 -17.64 -25.49
CA ALA A 131 -17.06 -17.34 -26.92
C ALA A 131 -15.72 -16.85 -27.49
N MET A 132 -15.01 -16.00 -26.75
CA MET A 132 -13.67 -15.50 -27.11
C MET A 132 -12.66 -16.65 -27.15
N PHE A 133 -12.63 -17.50 -26.12
CA PHE A 133 -11.76 -18.67 -26.06
C PHE A 133 -12.04 -19.66 -27.22
N ASN A 134 -13.31 -19.98 -27.45
CA ASN A 134 -13.71 -20.92 -28.52
C ASN A 134 -13.54 -20.36 -29.93
N SER A 135 -13.33 -19.04 -30.08
CA SER A 135 -13.07 -18.40 -31.37
C SER A 135 -11.58 -18.08 -31.58
N CYS A 136 -10.72 -18.29 -30.58
CA CYS A 136 -9.28 -18.24 -30.77
C CYS A 136 -8.82 -19.43 -31.61
N ASN A 137 -8.13 -19.13 -32.71
CA ASN A 137 -7.44 -20.11 -33.53
C ASN A 137 -5.94 -19.80 -33.48
N GLN A 138 -5.13 -20.85 -33.45
CA GLN A 138 -3.67 -20.70 -33.57
C GLN A 138 -3.34 -20.22 -34.97
N GLU A 139 -2.69 -19.05 -35.07
CA GLU A 139 -2.22 -18.49 -36.33
C GLU A 139 -0.72 -18.79 -36.52
N ASN A 140 0.16 -17.79 -36.35
CA ASN A 140 1.60 -17.91 -36.52
C ASN A 140 2.36 -18.15 -35.20
N ASP A 141 1.63 -18.33 -34.09
CA ASP A 141 2.19 -18.45 -32.75
C ASP A 141 2.74 -19.87 -32.55
N SER A 142 3.85 -20.01 -31.81
CA SER A 142 4.33 -21.33 -31.40
C SER A 142 3.31 -22.00 -30.48
N PHE A 143 3.36 -23.34 -30.36
CA PHE A 143 2.45 -24.06 -29.46
C PHE A 143 2.52 -23.53 -28.01
N ASP A 144 3.74 -23.33 -27.50
CA ASP A 144 3.95 -22.86 -26.13
C ASP A 144 3.41 -21.43 -25.94
N GLU A 145 3.62 -20.55 -26.92
CA GLU A 145 3.12 -19.17 -26.88
C GLU A 145 1.58 -19.11 -26.97
N TYR A 146 0.98 -19.92 -27.84
CA TYR A 146 -0.47 -20.03 -27.95
C TYR A 146 -1.10 -20.53 -26.64
N LEU A 147 -0.48 -21.51 -25.98
CA LEU A 147 -0.99 -22.08 -24.73
C LEU A 147 -0.85 -21.13 -23.53
N LEU A 148 0.19 -20.29 -23.49
CA LEU A 148 0.51 -19.43 -22.34
C LEU A 148 -0.15 -18.05 -22.40
N THR A 149 -0.46 -17.55 -23.59
CA THR A 149 -0.75 -16.12 -23.80
C THR A 149 -2.17 -15.83 -24.29
N ARG A 150 -2.93 -16.83 -24.74
CA ARG A 150 -4.27 -16.72 -25.33
C ARG A 150 -5.27 -17.57 -24.55
#